data_AF-A0A1G5Q520-F1
#
_entry.id   AF-A0A1G5Q520-F1
#
_cell.length_a   1.000
_cell.length_b   1.000
_cell.length_c   1.000
_cell.angle_alpha   90.00
_cell.angle_beta   90.00
_cell.angle_gamma   90.00
#
_symmetry.space_group_name_H-M   'P 1'
#
loop_
_entity.id
_entity.type
_entity.pdbx_description
1 polymer ?
#
loop_
_entity_poly.entity_id
_entity_poly.type
_entity_poly.pdbx_seq_one_letter_code
_entity_poly.pdbx_strand_id
1 'polypeptide(L)'
;MESLWRGRTTRRWVFGLALAAILGALILVLVAPRESPSTKGADVPSAESQASNAPPSTSPTTTAKPTRSGPLSKVPTSVPPVTADYRALASAAAVAIFSWDTRSSSYSDVYARIRGWWFVLPDGSNPLAVLVQEFEATGVNAGSFASLAGQGAYRVATFESMACDNELVKVRERPAPWVGLHVCTVRLKVVDQTVSSSNSYTAPVSVMANCPPAATALPDRCQMVGFYASTSRIVY
;
A
#
# COMPACT_ATOMS: atom_id res chain seq x y z
N MET A 1 -9.84 59.89 -32.08
CA MET A 1 -8.95 60.29 -30.97
C MET A 1 -9.73 60.02 -29.69
N GLU A 2 -9.36 59.23 -28.69
CA GLU A 2 -8.22 58.39 -28.34
C GLU A 2 -8.71 57.57 -27.13
N SER A 3 -9.03 56.27 -27.21
CA SER A 3 -9.31 55.51 -25.97
C SER A 3 -9.34 53.97 -26.06
N LEU A 4 -8.79 53.33 -27.09
CA LEU A 4 -8.88 51.85 -27.22
C LEU A 4 -7.55 51.08 -27.28
N TRP A 5 -6.44 51.66 -26.80
CA TRP A 5 -5.11 50.99 -26.89
C TRP A 5 -4.36 50.77 -25.58
N ARG A 6 -5.00 50.89 -24.41
CA ARG A 6 -4.30 50.84 -23.11
C ARG A 6 -4.66 49.63 -22.22
N GLY A 7 -5.04 48.49 -22.83
CA GLY A 7 -5.49 47.30 -22.08
C GLY A 7 -4.63 46.03 -22.19
N ARG A 8 -3.65 45.96 -23.12
CA ARG A 8 -2.88 44.72 -23.37
C ARG A 8 -1.47 44.67 -22.78
N THR A 9 -0.91 45.80 -22.37
CA THR A 9 0.48 45.87 -21.88
C THR A 9 0.61 45.54 -20.39
N THR A 10 -0.39 45.80 -19.56
CA THR A 10 -0.31 45.62 -18.10
C THR A 10 -0.30 44.16 -17.66
N ARG A 11 -0.95 43.26 -18.43
CA ARG A 11 -1.10 41.85 -18.04
C ARG A 11 0.18 41.03 -18.20
N ARG A 12 1.07 41.39 -19.13
CA ARG A 12 2.34 40.65 -19.38
C ARG A 12 3.39 40.88 -18.27
N TRP A 13 3.40 42.06 -17.65
CA TRP A 13 4.35 42.37 -16.57
C TRP A 13 4.02 41.63 -15.27
N VAL A 14 2.73 41.43 -14.97
CA VAL A 14 2.30 40.69 -13.76
C VAL A 14 2.71 39.22 -13.84
N PHE A 15 2.58 38.59 -15.01
CA PHE A 15 3.03 37.20 -15.20
C PHE A 15 4.55 37.07 -15.15
N GLY A 16 5.30 38.06 -15.67
CA GLY A 16 6.77 38.07 -15.58
C GLY A 16 7.28 38.15 -14.13
N LEU A 17 6.69 39.03 -13.31
CA LEU A 17 7.05 39.18 -11.90
C LEU A 17 6.69 37.95 -11.06
N ALA A 18 5.55 37.33 -11.31
CA ALA A 18 5.14 36.10 -10.62
C ALA A 18 6.10 34.93 -10.92
N LEU A 19 6.52 34.78 -12.18
CA LEU A 19 7.46 33.73 -12.56
C LEU A 19 8.85 33.94 -11.93
N ALA A 20 9.32 35.19 -11.89
CA ALA A 20 10.59 35.56 -11.26
C ALA A 20 10.59 35.31 -9.74
N ALA A 21 9.47 35.57 -9.06
CA ALA A 21 9.33 35.29 -7.63
C ALA A 21 9.35 33.78 -7.32
N ILE A 22 8.70 32.96 -8.14
CA ILE A 22 8.70 31.50 -7.98
C ILE A 22 10.10 30.91 -8.22
N LEU A 23 10.80 31.37 -9.27
CA LEU A 23 12.18 30.96 -9.55
C LEU A 23 13.15 31.40 -8.46
N GLY A 24 13.00 32.62 -7.91
CA GLY A 24 13.82 33.10 -6.80
C GLY A 24 13.63 32.28 -5.51
N ALA A 25 12.38 31.91 -5.19
CA ALA A 25 12.08 31.07 -4.02
C ALA A 25 12.66 29.65 -4.16
N LEU A 26 12.64 29.07 -5.37
CA LEU A 26 13.22 27.75 -5.62
C LEU A 26 14.75 27.74 -5.49
N ILE A 27 15.43 28.81 -5.91
CA ILE A 27 16.89 28.95 -5.76
C ILE A 27 17.27 29.12 -4.28
N LEU A 28 16.49 29.90 -3.51
CA LEU A 28 16.71 30.07 -2.07
C LEU A 28 16.56 28.76 -1.27
N VAL A 29 15.65 27.87 -1.68
CA VAL A 29 15.50 26.55 -1.04
C VAL A 29 16.64 25.59 -1.41
N LEU A 30 17.21 25.71 -2.62
CA LEU A 30 18.30 24.84 -3.07
C LEU A 30 19.69 25.25 -2.56
N VAL A 31 19.87 26.51 -2.16
CA VAL A 31 21.16 27.05 -1.69
C VAL A 31 21.21 27.26 -0.18
N ALA A 32 20.09 27.09 0.53
CA ALA A 32 20.05 27.18 1.99
C ALA A 32 20.97 26.11 2.63
N PRO A 33 21.94 26.51 3.48
CA PRO A 33 22.78 25.57 4.21
C PRO A 33 21.90 24.68 5.10
N ARG A 34 22.00 23.37 4.93
CA ARG A 34 21.40 22.43 5.89
C ARG A 34 22.22 22.47 7.17
N GLU A 35 21.66 23.07 8.22
CA GLU A 35 22.17 22.91 9.57
C GLU A 35 22.05 21.43 9.97
N SER A 36 23.18 20.80 10.24
CA SER A 36 23.25 19.48 10.86
C SER A 36 22.70 19.54 12.29
N PRO A 37 21.92 18.55 12.75
CA PRO A 37 21.53 18.49 14.15
C PRO A 37 22.78 18.36 15.03
N SER A 38 22.93 19.34 15.93
CA SER A 38 23.99 19.49 16.91
C SER A 38 23.92 18.38 17.97
N THR A 39 24.95 17.54 18.01
CA THR A 39 25.21 16.61 19.12
C THR A 39 25.77 17.41 20.29
N LYS A 40 24.92 17.83 21.24
CA LYS A 40 25.37 18.27 22.57
C LYS A 40 25.30 17.08 23.53
N GLY A 41 26.48 16.60 23.91
CA GLY A 41 26.65 15.62 24.97
C GLY A 41 26.29 16.18 26.35
N ALA A 42 25.96 15.27 27.26
CA ALA A 42 26.04 15.47 28.69
C ALA A 42 26.51 14.14 29.32
N ASP A 43 27.76 14.20 29.79
CA ASP A 43 28.31 13.62 31.03
C ASP A 43 28.36 12.10 31.27
N VAL A 44 29.62 11.65 31.29
CA VAL A 44 30.16 10.47 31.95
C VAL A 44 30.12 10.65 33.48
N PRO A 45 29.95 9.57 34.25
CA PRO A 45 30.97 9.27 35.25
C PRO A 45 31.52 7.84 35.14
N SER A 46 32.83 7.74 35.33
CA SER A 46 33.62 6.52 35.55
C SER A 46 33.08 5.62 36.65
N ALA A 47 33.17 4.31 36.45
CA ALA A 47 33.48 3.37 37.52
C ALA A 47 34.23 2.15 36.97
N GLU A 48 35.21 1.71 37.74
CA GLU A 48 36.28 0.76 37.47
C GLU A 48 35.88 -0.69 37.16
N SER A 49 36.80 -1.30 36.41
CA SER A 49 37.10 -2.72 36.17
C SER A 49 36.74 -3.73 37.28
N GLN A 50 36.28 -4.91 36.84
CA GLN A 50 36.83 -6.17 37.33
C GLN A 50 36.72 -7.28 36.28
N ALA A 51 37.89 -7.85 35.95
CA ALA A 51 38.06 -9.02 35.11
C ALA A 51 37.77 -10.31 35.89
N SER A 52 37.28 -11.35 35.22
CA SER A 52 37.56 -12.72 35.61
C SER A 52 37.61 -13.63 34.39
N ASN A 53 38.78 -14.24 34.19
CA ASN A 53 39.09 -15.25 33.18
C ASN A 53 38.60 -16.63 33.62
N ALA A 54 38.05 -17.42 32.69
CA ALA A 54 38.19 -18.89 32.69
C ALA A 54 37.94 -19.48 31.28
N PRO A 55 38.58 -20.62 30.91
CA PRO A 55 39.10 -20.91 29.56
C PRO A 55 38.20 -21.84 28.70
N PRO A 56 38.58 -22.14 27.42
CA PRO A 56 37.65 -22.61 26.39
C PRO A 56 37.48 -24.13 26.39
N SER A 57 36.28 -24.60 26.06
CA SER A 57 36.02 -26.01 25.76
C SER A 57 35.75 -26.17 24.27
N THR A 58 36.75 -26.68 23.56
CA THR A 58 36.71 -27.12 22.17
C THR A 58 35.94 -28.43 22.06
N SER A 59 34.99 -28.51 21.13
CA SER A 59 34.62 -29.76 20.43
C SER A 59 33.90 -29.45 19.11
N PRO A 60 34.00 -30.33 18.09
CA PRO A 60 34.07 -29.93 16.70
C PRO A 60 32.72 -30.00 15.95
N THR A 61 32.65 -29.17 14.91
CA THR A 61 32.00 -29.44 13.62
C THR A 61 30.60 -30.05 13.62
N THR A 62 29.59 -29.23 13.33
CA THR A 62 28.80 -29.47 12.11
C THR A 62 28.31 -28.14 11.57
N THR A 63 28.83 -27.71 10.42
CA THR A 63 28.21 -26.68 9.59
C THR A 63 26.84 -27.21 9.18
N ALA A 64 25.81 -26.89 9.95
CA ALA A 64 24.44 -27.07 9.52
C ALA A 64 24.21 -26.11 8.36
N LYS A 65 24.35 -26.62 7.14
CA LYS A 65 23.78 -26.03 5.94
C LYS A 65 22.33 -25.65 6.28
N PRO A 66 21.90 -24.37 6.17
CA PRO A 66 20.50 -24.06 6.36
C PRO A 66 19.75 -24.58 5.13
N THR A 67 19.34 -25.85 5.17
CA THR A 67 18.25 -26.33 4.33
C THR A 67 16.97 -25.75 4.93
N ARG A 68 16.74 -24.45 4.71
CA ARG A 68 15.44 -23.83 4.99
C ARG A 68 14.53 -24.04 3.79
N SER A 69 14.19 -25.30 3.54
CA SER A 69 12.98 -25.64 2.81
C SER A 69 11.82 -25.49 3.79
N GLY A 70 11.52 -24.24 4.17
CA GLY A 70 10.25 -23.94 4.82
C GLY A 70 9.12 -24.36 3.86
N PRO A 71 8.01 -24.92 4.37
CA PRO A 71 6.91 -25.30 3.51
C PRO A 71 6.53 -24.12 2.62
N LEU A 72 6.30 -24.38 1.33
CA LEU A 72 5.59 -23.47 0.44
C LEU A 72 4.26 -23.17 1.14
N SER A 73 4.20 -22.09 1.92
CA SER A 73 2.93 -21.49 2.33
C SER A 73 2.25 -21.18 1.02
N LYS A 74 1.36 -22.07 0.58
CA LYS A 74 0.52 -21.88 -0.59
C LYS A 74 -0.20 -20.57 -0.33
N VAL A 75 0.27 -19.50 -0.95
CA VAL A 75 -0.53 -18.29 -1.08
C VAL A 75 -1.81 -18.76 -1.74
N PRO A 76 -2.97 -18.59 -1.08
CA PRO A 76 -4.20 -19.14 -1.61
C PRO A 76 -4.39 -18.61 -3.02
N THR A 77 -4.66 -19.52 -3.95
CA THR A 77 -5.17 -19.17 -5.28
C THR A 77 -6.60 -18.69 -5.06
N SER A 78 -6.76 -17.49 -4.49
CA SER A 78 -8.06 -17.07 -3.98
C SER A 78 -8.93 -16.62 -5.15
N VAL A 79 -9.82 -17.50 -5.56
CA VAL A 79 -10.99 -17.16 -6.37
C VAL A 79 -11.93 -16.32 -5.48
N PRO A 80 -12.57 -15.25 -6.01
CA PRO A 80 -13.56 -14.49 -5.25
C PRO A 80 -14.65 -15.40 -4.68
N PRO A 81 -14.98 -15.30 -3.37
CA PRO A 81 -16.07 -16.08 -2.80
C PRO A 81 -17.40 -15.66 -3.44
N VAL A 82 -18.25 -16.65 -3.76
CA VAL A 82 -19.64 -16.41 -4.15
C VAL A 82 -20.46 -16.24 -2.87
N THR A 83 -20.64 -15.00 -2.44
CA THR A 83 -21.32 -14.68 -1.18
C THR A 83 -22.07 -13.35 -1.26
N ALA A 84 -23.22 -13.26 -0.58
CA ALA A 84 -23.93 -12.00 -0.32
C ALA A 84 -23.44 -11.31 0.96
N ASP A 85 -22.56 -11.94 1.74
CA ASP A 85 -21.91 -11.33 2.90
C ASP A 85 -20.72 -10.48 2.45
N TYR A 86 -20.91 -9.16 2.49
CA TYR A 86 -19.89 -8.19 2.12
C TYR A 86 -18.64 -8.23 3.01
N ARG A 87 -18.76 -8.70 4.27
CA ARG A 87 -17.61 -8.85 5.18
C ARG A 87 -16.77 -10.05 4.80
N ALA A 88 -17.41 -11.16 4.44
CA ALA A 88 -16.72 -12.34 3.91
C ALA A 88 -15.99 -12.01 2.60
N LEU A 89 -16.63 -11.28 1.69
CA LEU A 89 -15.97 -10.80 0.47
C LEU A 89 -14.79 -9.87 0.80
N ALA A 90 -14.97 -8.89 1.68
CA ALA A 90 -13.95 -7.90 1.99
C ALA A 90 -12.71 -8.49 2.66
N SER A 91 -12.89 -9.39 3.62
CA SER A 91 -11.76 -10.08 4.28
C SER A 91 -10.99 -10.98 3.31
N ALA A 92 -11.70 -11.74 2.46
CA ALA A 92 -11.08 -12.58 1.45
C ALA A 92 -10.32 -11.74 0.40
N ALA A 93 -10.91 -10.63 -0.06
CA ALA A 93 -10.29 -9.71 -0.99
C ALA A 93 -9.03 -9.06 -0.39
N ALA A 94 -9.10 -8.58 0.86
CA ALA A 94 -7.95 -7.96 1.53
C ALA A 94 -6.77 -8.94 1.67
N VAL A 95 -7.04 -10.18 2.07
CA VAL A 95 -6.03 -11.24 2.12
C VAL A 95 -5.45 -11.53 0.72
N ALA A 96 -6.30 -11.58 -0.31
CA ALA A 96 -5.87 -11.79 -1.69
C ALA A 96 -4.94 -10.69 -2.19
N ILE A 97 -5.32 -9.42 -1.97
CA ILE A 97 -4.58 -8.21 -2.39
C ILE A 97 -3.17 -8.21 -1.81
N PHE A 98 -3.02 -8.57 -0.54
CA PHE A 98 -1.72 -8.55 0.14
C PHE A 98 -0.95 -9.86 0.10
N SER A 99 -1.44 -10.95 -0.50
CA SER A 99 -0.70 -12.22 -0.54
C SER A 99 -0.14 -12.52 -1.91
N TRP A 100 1.14 -12.88 -2.01
CA TRP A 100 1.80 -13.27 -3.25
C TRP A 100 3.04 -14.13 -2.99
N ASP A 101 3.44 -14.95 -3.97
CA ASP A 101 4.62 -15.81 -3.86
C ASP A 101 5.37 -15.80 -5.19
N THR A 102 6.54 -15.17 -5.21
CA THR A 102 7.37 -15.02 -6.42
C THR A 102 7.91 -16.34 -6.94
N ARG A 103 7.91 -17.40 -6.13
CA ARG A 103 8.36 -18.75 -6.50
C ARG A 103 7.33 -19.46 -7.39
N SER A 104 6.08 -18.99 -7.39
CA SER A 104 4.96 -19.66 -8.06
C SER A 104 4.13 -18.73 -8.95
N SER A 105 4.42 -17.43 -8.98
CA SER A 105 3.65 -16.44 -9.73
C SER A 105 4.56 -15.30 -10.17
N SER A 106 4.39 -14.84 -11.40
CA SER A 106 4.96 -13.58 -11.88
C SER A 106 4.17 -12.38 -11.34
N TYR A 107 4.73 -11.18 -11.48
CA TYR A 107 4.00 -9.94 -11.20
C TYR A 107 2.68 -9.87 -11.96
N SER A 108 2.70 -10.23 -13.25
CA SER A 108 1.53 -10.23 -14.12
C SER A 108 0.46 -11.22 -13.63
N ASP A 109 0.85 -12.38 -13.10
CA ASP A 109 -0.09 -13.36 -12.55
C ASP A 109 -0.78 -12.84 -11.29
N VAL A 110 -0.01 -12.21 -10.39
CA VAL A 110 -0.55 -11.59 -9.17
C VAL A 110 -1.51 -10.45 -9.55
N TYR A 111 -1.09 -9.56 -10.45
CA TYR A 111 -1.94 -8.47 -10.92
C TYR A 111 -3.22 -8.98 -11.62
N ALA A 112 -3.09 -9.95 -12.53
CA ALA A 112 -4.23 -10.53 -13.25
C ALA A 112 -5.22 -11.19 -12.29
N ARG A 113 -4.72 -11.86 -11.24
CA ARG A 113 -5.55 -12.42 -10.18
C ARG A 113 -6.35 -11.31 -9.50
N ILE A 114 -5.72 -10.24 -8.99
CA ILE A 114 -6.44 -9.15 -8.31
C ILE A 114 -7.37 -8.40 -9.26
N ARG A 115 -6.97 -8.22 -10.52
CA ARG A 115 -7.83 -7.68 -11.58
C ARG A 115 -9.09 -8.52 -11.80
N GLY A 116 -9.00 -9.84 -11.66
CA GLY A 116 -10.15 -10.75 -11.72
C GLY A 116 -11.16 -10.56 -10.59
N TRP A 117 -10.77 -9.94 -9.47
CA TRP A 117 -11.68 -9.57 -8.39
C TRP A 117 -12.43 -8.26 -8.68
N TRP A 118 -11.86 -7.36 -9.49
CA TRP A 118 -12.40 -6.03 -9.73
C TRP A 118 -13.51 -6.03 -10.77
N PHE A 119 -14.73 -5.82 -10.31
CA PHE A 119 -15.89 -5.61 -11.16
C PHE A 119 -15.99 -4.15 -11.59
N VAL A 120 -15.95 -3.88 -12.89
CA VAL A 120 -16.09 -2.52 -13.43
C VAL A 120 -17.57 -2.17 -13.51
N LEU A 121 -17.95 -1.07 -12.87
CA LEU A 121 -19.32 -0.57 -12.86
C LEU A 121 -19.67 0.05 -14.24
N PRO A 122 -20.89 -0.16 -14.76
CA PRO A 122 -21.30 0.38 -16.05
C PRO A 122 -21.28 1.91 -16.15
N ASP A 123 -21.35 2.60 -15.01
CA ASP A 123 -21.34 4.07 -14.92
C ASP A 123 -19.92 4.67 -14.98
N GLY A 124 -18.87 3.83 -15.02
CA GLY A 124 -17.48 4.26 -15.07
C GLY A 124 -16.95 4.88 -13.77
N SER A 125 -17.66 4.71 -12.65
CA SER A 125 -17.27 5.30 -11.36
C SER A 125 -16.00 4.70 -10.74
N ASN A 126 -15.59 3.50 -11.18
CA ASN A 126 -14.41 2.78 -10.67
C ASN A 126 -13.41 2.37 -11.78
N PRO A 127 -12.71 3.33 -12.39
CA PRO A 127 -11.82 3.07 -13.52
C PRO A 127 -10.62 2.21 -13.12
N LEU A 128 -10.13 1.37 -14.06
CA LEU A 128 -8.99 0.47 -13.84
C LEU A 128 -7.68 1.18 -13.46
N ALA A 129 -7.54 2.47 -13.79
CA ALA A 129 -6.40 3.26 -13.36
C ALA A 129 -6.28 3.33 -11.82
N VAL A 130 -7.40 3.33 -11.09
CA VAL A 130 -7.41 3.29 -9.62
C VAL A 130 -6.92 1.94 -9.13
N LEU A 131 -7.31 0.83 -9.76
CA LEU A 131 -6.81 -0.50 -9.40
C LEU A 131 -5.29 -0.57 -9.48
N VAL A 132 -4.69 -0.07 -10.58
CA VAL A 132 -3.23 -0.09 -10.76
C VAL A 132 -2.55 0.72 -9.64
N GLN A 133 -3.03 1.95 -9.41
CA GLN A 133 -2.48 2.83 -8.38
C GLN A 133 -2.54 2.20 -6.99
N GLU A 134 -3.67 1.62 -6.61
CA GLU A 134 -3.86 1.05 -5.27
C GLU A 134 -3.17 -0.31 -5.13
N PHE A 135 -3.02 -1.08 -6.21
CA PHE A 135 -2.23 -2.30 -6.18
C PHE A 135 -0.75 -2.00 -5.93
N GLU A 136 -0.17 -1.01 -6.62
CA GLU A 136 1.21 -0.61 -6.38
C GLU A 136 1.41 0.01 -4.99
N ALA A 137 0.38 0.63 -4.42
CA ALA A 137 0.39 1.12 -3.03
C ALA A 137 0.52 0.00 -1.97
N THR A 138 0.36 -1.27 -2.35
CA THR A 138 0.70 -2.42 -1.48
C THR A 138 2.22 -2.63 -1.32
N GLY A 139 3.03 -1.83 -2.01
CA GLY A 139 4.50 -1.85 -1.93
C GLY A 139 5.17 -2.78 -2.95
N VAL A 140 4.44 -3.28 -3.95
CA VAL A 140 5.00 -4.08 -5.05
C VAL A 140 4.64 -3.51 -6.41
N ASN A 141 5.63 -3.40 -7.29
CA ASN A 141 5.47 -3.10 -8.71
C ASN A 141 6.32 -4.08 -9.53
N ALA A 142 6.26 -4.02 -10.86
CA ALA A 142 6.97 -4.96 -11.71
C ALA A 142 8.48 -5.03 -11.42
N GLY A 143 9.12 -3.89 -11.15
CA GLY A 143 10.56 -3.81 -10.85
C GLY A 143 10.91 -4.40 -9.49
N SER A 144 10.19 -4.04 -8.43
CA SER A 144 10.44 -4.59 -7.10
C SER A 144 10.13 -6.09 -7.04
N PHE A 145 9.11 -6.56 -7.76
CA PHE A 145 8.74 -7.97 -7.84
C PHE A 145 9.85 -8.81 -8.50
N ALA A 146 10.52 -8.30 -9.53
CA ALA A 146 11.66 -8.99 -10.14
C ALA A 146 12.83 -9.18 -9.15
N SER A 147 13.15 -8.14 -8.37
CA SER A 147 14.17 -8.21 -7.31
C SER A 147 13.78 -9.18 -6.19
N LEU A 148 12.49 -9.24 -5.83
CA LEU A 148 11.94 -10.16 -4.84
C LEU A 148 11.94 -11.61 -5.35
N ALA A 149 11.71 -11.82 -6.65
CA ALA A 149 11.80 -13.13 -7.29
C ALA A 149 13.21 -13.72 -7.23
N GLY A 150 14.25 -12.90 -7.45
CA GLY A 150 15.64 -13.33 -7.26
C GLY A 150 15.97 -13.77 -5.83
N GLN A 151 15.16 -13.37 -4.85
CA GLN A 151 15.29 -13.73 -3.44
C GLN A 151 14.31 -14.83 -3.00
N GLY A 152 13.54 -15.42 -3.93
CA GLY A 152 12.51 -16.41 -3.62
C GLY A 152 11.48 -15.91 -2.62
N ALA A 153 11.15 -14.61 -2.67
CA ALA A 153 10.34 -13.96 -1.65
C ALA A 153 8.86 -14.32 -1.76
N TYR A 154 8.16 -14.28 -0.63
CA TYR A 154 6.71 -14.42 -0.57
C TYR A 154 6.15 -13.57 0.56
N ARG A 155 4.89 -13.15 0.38
CA ARG A 155 4.10 -12.39 1.35
C ARG A 155 2.84 -13.17 1.67
N VAL A 156 2.59 -13.37 2.96
CA VAL A 156 1.34 -13.96 3.46
C VAL A 156 0.62 -12.91 4.29
N ALA A 157 -0.63 -12.65 3.94
CA ALA A 157 -1.52 -11.84 4.75
C ALA A 157 -2.54 -12.72 5.47
N THR A 158 -2.86 -12.34 6.70
CA THR A 158 -3.89 -12.98 7.51
C THR A 158 -4.83 -11.92 8.05
N PHE A 159 -6.12 -12.24 8.09
CA PHE A 159 -7.13 -11.37 8.66
C PHE A 159 -6.88 -11.16 10.16
N GLU A 160 -6.91 -9.91 10.62
CA GLU A 160 -6.79 -9.55 12.04
C GLU A 160 -8.10 -8.94 12.56
N SER A 161 -8.59 -7.88 11.93
CA SER A 161 -9.83 -7.22 12.32
C SER A 161 -10.48 -6.47 11.16
N MET A 162 -11.71 -5.99 11.34
CA MET A 162 -12.43 -5.21 10.33
C MET A 162 -13.42 -4.24 10.95
N ALA A 163 -13.55 -3.06 10.33
CA ALA A 163 -14.65 -2.13 10.54
C ALA A 163 -15.33 -1.86 9.19
N CYS A 164 -16.66 -1.78 9.15
CA CYS A 164 -17.40 -1.52 7.92
C CYS A 164 -18.44 -0.43 8.09
N ASP A 165 -18.79 0.21 6.96
CA ASP A 165 -19.92 1.11 6.72
C ASP A 165 -19.97 2.40 7.54
N ASN A 166 -19.23 2.49 8.65
CA ASN A 166 -19.00 3.73 9.40
C ASN A 166 -18.39 4.84 8.51
N GLU A 167 -17.73 4.42 7.43
CA GLU A 167 -16.82 5.21 6.63
C GLU A 167 -17.30 5.49 5.20
N LEU A 168 -18.47 4.97 4.81
CA LEU A 168 -19.15 5.30 3.54
C LEU A 168 -19.36 6.81 3.37
N VAL A 169 -19.39 7.57 4.47
CA VAL A 169 -19.53 9.03 4.50
C VAL A 169 -18.30 9.76 3.93
N LYS A 170 -17.10 9.18 3.98
CA LYS A 170 -15.87 9.82 3.47
C LYS A 170 -15.64 9.55 1.97
N VAL A 171 -16.39 8.61 1.37
CA VAL A 171 -16.39 8.30 -0.08
C VAL A 171 -17.34 9.26 -0.86
N ARG A 172 -17.83 10.33 -0.22
CA ARG A 172 -18.94 11.20 -0.69
C ARG A 172 -18.59 12.25 -1.75
N GLU A 173 -17.64 12.01 -2.65
CA GLU A 173 -17.37 12.97 -3.74
C GLU A 173 -18.32 12.83 -4.96
N ARG A 174 -19.22 11.83 -4.98
CA ARG A 174 -20.29 11.69 -5.99
C ARG A 174 -21.62 11.31 -5.33
N PRO A 175 -22.78 11.84 -5.79
CA PRO A 175 -24.05 11.58 -5.14
C PRO A 175 -24.54 10.14 -5.39
N ALA A 176 -25.30 9.64 -4.40
CA ALA A 176 -25.91 8.32 -4.27
C ALA A 176 -26.76 7.89 -5.51
N PRO A 177 -27.10 6.59 -5.66
CA PRO A 177 -27.48 5.70 -4.57
C PRO A 177 -26.36 4.74 -4.15
N TRP A 178 -25.90 4.90 -2.90
CA TRP A 178 -25.04 3.95 -2.16
C TRP A 178 -25.77 2.67 -1.76
N VAL A 179 -26.99 2.46 -2.27
CA VAL A 179 -27.83 1.32 -1.89
C VAL A 179 -27.12 0.06 -2.32
N GLY A 180 -26.72 -0.77 -1.35
CA GLY A 180 -25.96 -1.99 -1.59
C GLY A 180 -24.44 -1.80 -1.74
N LEU A 181 -23.92 -0.58 -1.67
CA LEU A 181 -22.47 -0.36 -1.59
C LEU A 181 -22.02 -0.41 -0.13
N HIS A 182 -21.03 -1.24 0.16
CA HIS A 182 -20.41 -1.39 1.47
C HIS A 182 -18.93 -1.07 1.40
N VAL A 183 -18.39 -0.49 2.46
CA VAL A 183 -16.95 -0.22 2.59
C VAL A 183 -16.46 -0.84 3.88
N CYS A 184 -15.48 -1.72 3.78
CA CYS A 184 -14.86 -2.38 4.92
C CYS A 184 -13.37 -2.10 4.97
N THR A 185 -12.89 -1.54 6.06
CA THR A 185 -11.46 -1.41 6.34
C THR A 185 -11.00 -2.60 7.15
N VAL A 186 -10.19 -3.43 6.50
CA VAL A 186 -9.62 -4.67 7.03
C VAL A 186 -8.22 -4.39 7.51
N ARG A 187 -7.90 -4.80 8.74
CA ARG A 187 -6.52 -4.87 9.21
C ARG A 187 -6.00 -6.27 8.99
N LEU A 188 -4.83 -6.35 8.37
CA LEU A 188 -4.14 -7.59 8.06
C LEU A 188 -2.86 -7.67 8.86
N LYS A 189 -2.57 -8.84 9.42
CA LYS A 189 -1.22 -9.20 9.82
C LYS A 189 -0.50 -9.76 8.59
N VAL A 190 0.56 -9.07 8.18
CA VAL A 190 1.36 -9.40 7.01
C VAL A 190 2.72 -9.95 7.45
N VAL A 191 3.18 -10.97 6.74
CA VAL A 191 4.50 -11.56 6.91
C VAL A 191 5.19 -11.61 5.55
N ASP A 192 6.25 -10.84 5.42
CA ASP A 192 7.19 -10.88 4.29
C ASP A 192 8.32 -11.84 4.63
N GLN A 193 8.67 -12.69 3.67
CA GLN A 193 9.71 -13.70 3.81
C GLN A 193 10.57 -13.70 2.56
N THR A 194 11.88 -13.80 2.76
CA THR A 194 12.88 -14.06 1.72
C THR A 194 13.73 -15.27 2.14
N VAL A 195 14.69 -15.66 1.31
CA VAL A 195 15.68 -16.69 1.70
C VAL A 195 16.51 -16.30 2.94
N SER A 196 16.70 -15.01 3.21
CA SER A 196 17.63 -14.52 4.24
C SER A 196 16.97 -13.71 5.36
N SER A 197 15.73 -13.26 5.18
CA SER A 197 15.06 -12.36 6.13
C SER A 197 13.57 -12.66 6.25
N SER A 198 13.00 -12.22 7.38
CA SER A 198 11.55 -12.17 7.60
C SER A 198 11.18 -10.86 8.28
N ASN A 199 10.05 -10.29 7.88
CA ASN A 199 9.47 -9.11 8.51
C ASN A 199 7.97 -9.33 8.73
N SER A 200 7.42 -8.81 9.83
CA SER A 200 5.98 -8.84 10.09
C SER A 200 5.47 -7.47 10.50
N TYR A 201 4.32 -7.09 9.96
CA TYR A 201 3.71 -5.78 10.17
C TYR A 201 2.19 -5.85 9.98
N THR A 202 1.49 -4.81 10.42
CA THR A 202 0.05 -4.66 10.17
C THR A 202 -0.16 -3.74 8.98
N ALA A 203 -1.06 -4.13 8.08
CA ALA A 203 -1.45 -3.32 6.92
C ALA A 203 -2.98 -3.14 6.88
N PRO A 204 -3.50 -1.91 6.82
CA PRO A 204 -4.91 -1.67 6.55
C PRO A 204 -5.23 -1.68 5.06
N VAL A 205 -6.42 -2.16 4.70
CA VAL A 205 -6.97 -2.13 3.33
C VAL A 205 -8.44 -1.82 3.41
N SER A 206 -8.89 -0.78 2.73
CA SER A 206 -10.33 -0.54 2.54
C SER A 206 -10.79 -1.28 1.30
N VAL A 207 -11.83 -2.11 1.41
CA VAL A 207 -12.46 -2.84 0.30
C VAL A 207 -13.87 -2.33 0.10
N MET A 208 -14.22 -2.04 -1.15
CA MET A 208 -15.54 -1.58 -1.55
C MET A 208 -16.28 -2.73 -2.23
N ALA A 209 -17.42 -3.11 -1.67
CA ALA A 209 -18.26 -4.19 -2.16
C ALA A 209 -19.58 -3.63 -2.68
N ASN A 210 -19.96 -4.03 -3.89
CA ASN A 210 -21.28 -3.78 -4.47
C ASN A 210 -22.14 -5.04 -4.31
N CYS A 211 -23.21 -4.92 -3.55
CA CYS A 211 -24.07 -6.02 -3.12
C CYS A 211 -25.55 -5.71 -3.42
N PRO A 212 -26.42 -6.72 -3.51
CA PRO A 212 -27.86 -6.49 -3.46
C PRO A 212 -28.24 -5.62 -2.25
N PRO A 213 -29.17 -4.65 -2.39
CA PRO A 213 -30.06 -4.43 -3.53
C PRO A 213 -29.56 -3.40 -4.55
N ALA A 214 -28.24 -3.19 -4.69
CA ALA A 214 -27.71 -2.30 -5.73
C ALA A 214 -28.16 -2.77 -7.13
N ALA A 215 -28.66 -1.84 -7.95
CA ALA A 215 -29.13 -2.16 -9.30
C ALA A 215 -28.02 -2.71 -10.22
N THR A 216 -26.76 -2.42 -9.89
CA THR A 216 -25.57 -2.88 -10.64
C THR A 216 -24.94 -4.13 -10.04
N ALA A 217 -25.43 -4.63 -8.90
CA ALA A 217 -24.93 -5.85 -8.28
C ALA A 217 -25.58 -7.08 -8.90
N LEU A 218 -24.90 -8.22 -8.77
CA LEU A 218 -25.47 -9.50 -9.15
C LEU A 218 -26.49 -9.95 -8.09
N PRO A 219 -27.61 -10.59 -8.48
CA PRO A 219 -28.74 -10.82 -7.57
C PRO A 219 -28.40 -11.58 -6.27
N ASP A 220 -27.44 -12.50 -6.33
CA ASP A 220 -27.16 -13.43 -5.22
C ASP A 220 -25.77 -13.25 -4.60
N ARG A 221 -25.01 -12.22 -5.00
CA ARG A 221 -23.64 -12.02 -4.50
C ARG A 221 -23.14 -10.60 -4.55
N CYS A 222 -22.24 -10.29 -3.63
CA CYS A 222 -21.41 -9.11 -3.65
C CYS A 222 -20.27 -9.24 -4.67
N GLN A 223 -19.80 -8.10 -5.17
CA GLN A 223 -18.63 -7.99 -6.03
C GLN A 223 -17.70 -6.88 -5.53
N MET A 224 -16.39 -7.08 -5.59
CA MET A 224 -15.45 -6.02 -5.25
C MET A 224 -15.42 -5.02 -6.40
N VAL A 225 -15.75 -3.77 -6.09
CA VAL A 225 -15.75 -2.65 -7.05
C VAL A 225 -14.64 -1.66 -6.79
N GLY A 226 -13.92 -1.82 -5.68
CA GLY A 226 -12.80 -0.97 -5.33
C GLY A 226 -11.99 -1.51 -4.16
N PHE A 227 -10.76 -1.06 -4.03
CA PHE A 227 -10.01 -1.14 -2.79
C PHE A 227 -9.02 0.02 -2.70
N TYR A 228 -8.61 0.36 -1.48
CA TYR A 228 -7.58 1.35 -1.18
C TYR A 228 -6.53 0.74 -0.25
N ALA A 229 -5.27 0.80 -0.68
CA ALA A 229 -4.12 0.40 0.14
C ALA A 229 -3.22 1.59 0.48
N SER A 230 -3.36 2.71 -0.24
CA SER A 230 -2.66 3.94 0.08
C SER A 230 -3.18 4.57 1.37
N THR A 231 -2.27 5.00 2.25
CA THR A 231 -2.62 5.56 3.57
C THR A 231 -3.47 6.83 3.50
N SER A 232 -3.39 7.57 2.39
CA SER A 232 -4.20 8.77 2.14
C SER A 232 -5.65 8.47 1.74
N ARG A 233 -5.98 7.22 1.40
CA ARG A 233 -7.31 6.79 0.94
C ARG A 233 -7.91 5.66 1.77
N ILE A 234 -7.16 5.12 2.73
CA ILE A 234 -7.72 4.21 3.73
C ILE A 234 -8.75 4.98 4.55
N VAL A 235 -9.95 4.41 4.60
CA VAL A 235 -11.08 5.02 5.26
C VAL A 235 -11.18 4.44 6.68
N TYR A 236 -10.90 5.22 7.72
CA TYR A 236 -10.81 4.77 9.12
C TYR A 236 -12.03 5.10 9.94
#